data_AF-A0A6V8KLA0-F1
#
_entry.id   AF-A0A6V8KLA0-F1
#
_cell.length_a   1.000
_cell.length_b   1.000
_cell.length_c   1.000
_cell.angle_alpha   90.00
_cell.angle_beta   90.00
_cell.angle_gamma   90.00
#
_symmetry.space_group_name_H-M   'P 1'
#
loop_
_entity.id
_entity.type
_entity.pdbx_description
1 polymer ?
#
loop_
_entity_poly.entity_id
_entity_poly.type
_entity_poly.pdbx_seq_one_letter_code
_entity_poly.pdbx_strand_id
1 'polypeptide(L)'
;MAAATFVALYAGHQVGDHVIQSHAQASAKGAPTGAGAHPWTGWPACLRHVASYGLVQAAALGLVCLVAPLRWGGVVAALAVSTGTHAVIDRRWPVRLIIRAKGCQDWPEAPYLIDQSLHAGALLVAAVAAAAVTGPVTAAAVAAGAVGLVGAALAVERWGP
;
A
#
# COMPACT_ATOMS: atom_id res chain seq x y z
N MET A 1 9.55 11.29 -15.40
CA MET A 1 8.96 11.43 -14.06
C MET A 1 8.32 10.13 -13.59
N ALA A 2 7.23 9.65 -14.23
CA ALA A 2 6.53 8.43 -13.80
C ALA A 2 7.43 7.20 -13.66
N ALA A 3 8.28 6.89 -14.66
CA ALA A 3 9.19 5.75 -14.59
C ALA A 3 10.18 5.83 -13.41
N ALA A 4 10.82 6.99 -13.20
CA ALA A 4 11.74 7.19 -12.08
C ALA A 4 11.02 7.08 -10.72
N THR A 5 9.81 7.62 -10.61
CA THR A 5 8.95 7.45 -9.43
C THR A 5 8.59 5.99 -9.20
N PHE A 6 8.19 5.25 -10.25
CA PHE A 6 7.87 3.83 -10.14
C PHE A 6 9.08 3.03 -9.64
N VAL A 7 10.27 3.21 -10.22
CA VAL A 7 11.48 2.49 -9.78
C VAL A 7 11.81 2.79 -8.32
N ALA A 8 11.75 4.06 -7.91
CA ALA A 8 11.96 4.44 -6.50
C ALA A 8 10.94 3.79 -5.57
N LEU A 9 9.65 3.87 -5.90
CA LEU A 9 8.58 3.29 -5.12
C LEU A 9 8.70 1.76 -5.05
N TYR A 10 9.05 1.11 -6.16
CA TYR A 10 9.22 -0.34 -6.25
C TYR A 10 10.41 -0.82 -5.41
N ALA A 11 11.57 -0.16 -5.54
CA ALA A 11 12.72 -0.47 -4.70
C ALA A 11 12.42 -0.23 -3.20
N GLY A 12 11.79 0.90 -2.88
CA GLY A 12 11.35 1.22 -1.53
C GLY A 12 10.33 0.23 -0.98
N HIS A 13 9.44 -0.29 -1.83
CA HIS A 13 8.49 -1.33 -1.47
C HIS A 13 9.19 -2.65 -1.14
N GLN A 14 10.10 -3.13 -2.00
CA GLN A 14 10.84 -4.36 -1.73
C GLN A 14 11.62 -4.29 -0.41
N VAL A 15 12.28 -3.15 -0.14
CA VAL A 15 13.01 -2.94 1.13
C VAL A 15 12.04 -2.83 2.31
N GLY A 16 10.96 -2.06 2.16
CA GLY A 16 9.94 -1.87 3.20
C GLY A 16 9.30 -3.17 3.65
N ASP A 17 8.87 -4.01 2.71
CA ASP A 17 8.10 -5.22 2.97
C ASP A 17 8.95 -6.44 3.36
N HIS A 18 10.17 -6.54 2.82
CA HIS A 18 10.98 -7.74 3.01
C HIS A 18 12.16 -7.56 3.96
N VAL A 19 12.63 -6.32 4.16
CA VAL A 19 13.81 -6.04 5.00
C VAL A 19 13.41 -5.31 6.28
N ILE A 20 12.59 -4.27 6.18
CA ILE A 20 12.25 -3.40 7.32
C ILE A 20 11.06 -3.95 8.12
N GLN A 21 10.08 -4.56 7.45
CA GLN A 21 8.92 -5.15 8.12
C GLN A 21 9.34 -6.29 9.06
N SER A 22 8.91 -6.20 10.31
CA SER A 22 9.09 -7.27 11.29
C SER A 22 8.11 -8.42 11.09
N HIS A 23 8.49 -9.62 11.55
CA HIS A 23 7.60 -10.78 11.59
C HIS A 23 6.29 -10.48 12.35
N ALA A 24 6.37 -9.76 13.48
CA ALA A 24 5.20 -9.42 14.27
C ALA A 24 4.19 -8.54 13.49
N GLN A 25 4.68 -7.56 12.72
CA GLN A 25 3.82 -6.77 11.83
C GLN A 25 3.20 -7.64 10.74
N ALA A 26 4.02 -8.45 10.06
CA ALA A 26 3.57 -9.31 8.96
C ALA A 26 2.47 -10.28 9.40
N SER A 27 2.63 -10.90 10.57
CA SER A 27 1.67 -11.88 11.12
C SER A 27 0.36 -11.22 11.60
N ALA A 28 0.44 -10.02 12.17
CA ALA A 28 -0.74 -9.36 12.76
C ALA A 28 -1.50 -8.44 11.79
N LYS A 29 -0.86 -7.88 10.75
CA LYS A 29 -1.49 -6.87 9.88
C LYS A 29 -2.70 -7.38 9.13
N GLY A 30 -2.74 -8.66 8.76
CA GLY A 30 -3.89 -9.24 8.04
C GLY A 30 -5.00 -9.82 8.92
N ALA A 31 -4.86 -9.74 10.25
CA ALA A 31 -5.81 -10.33 11.19
C ALA A 31 -7.17 -9.60 11.17
N PRO A 32 -8.26 -10.38 11.23
CA PRO A 32 -9.10 -10.43 12.41
C PRO A 32 -8.82 -11.71 13.21
N THR A 33 -8.77 -11.63 14.55
CA THR A 33 -8.47 -12.81 15.39
C THR A 33 -9.74 -13.55 15.82
N GLY A 34 -10.48 -14.11 14.86
CA GLY A 34 -11.57 -15.06 15.12
C GLY A 34 -12.88 -14.47 15.65
N ALA A 35 -13.82 -15.37 15.99
CA ALA A 35 -15.15 -15.01 16.50
C ALA A 35 -15.04 -14.24 17.82
N GLY A 36 -15.60 -13.03 17.86
CA GLY A 36 -15.58 -12.15 19.03
C GLY A 36 -14.43 -11.14 19.08
N ALA A 37 -13.44 -11.22 18.17
CA ALA A 37 -12.43 -10.18 18.07
C ALA A 37 -12.96 -8.92 17.41
N HIS A 38 -12.45 -7.77 17.86
CA HIS A 38 -12.79 -6.49 17.24
C HIS A 38 -12.37 -6.50 15.76
N PRO A 39 -13.25 -6.10 14.81
CA PRO A 39 -12.94 -6.13 13.37
C PRO A 39 -11.62 -5.45 13.01
N TRP A 40 -11.28 -4.39 13.76
CA TRP A 40 -10.07 -3.60 13.51
C TRP A 40 -8.80 -4.06 14.24
N THR A 41 -8.78 -5.27 14.84
CA THR A 41 -7.64 -5.76 15.65
C THR A 41 -6.30 -5.71 14.90
N GLY A 42 -6.28 -6.00 13.60
CA GLY A 42 -5.05 -5.97 12.80
C GLY A 42 -4.57 -4.57 12.37
N TRP A 43 -5.40 -3.53 12.48
CA TRP A 43 -5.07 -2.20 11.95
C TRP A 43 -3.88 -1.55 12.63
N PRO A 44 -3.70 -1.60 13.97
CA PRO A 44 -2.52 -1.03 14.59
C PRO A 44 -1.20 -1.64 14.08
N ALA A 45 -1.18 -2.94 13.74
CA ALA A 45 -0.02 -3.57 13.11
C ALA A 45 0.16 -3.10 11.65
N CYS A 46 -0.93 -3.03 10.90
CA CYS A 46 -0.94 -2.52 9.52
C CYS A 46 -0.45 -1.07 9.43
N LEU A 47 -1.00 -0.16 10.25
CA LEU A 47 -0.63 1.26 10.23
C LEU A 47 0.82 1.49 10.66
N ARG A 48 1.34 0.72 11.64
CA ARG A 48 2.76 0.77 11.98
C ARG A 48 3.64 0.33 10.82
N HIS A 49 3.27 -0.75 10.13
CA HIS A 49 3.98 -1.21 8.93
C HIS A 49 3.95 -0.14 7.83
N VAL A 50 2.76 0.36 7.48
CA VAL A 50 2.57 1.37 6.44
C VAL A 50 3.33 2.66 6.75
N ALA A 51 3.45 3.05 8.03
CA ALA A 51 4.26 4.19 8.44
C ALA A 51 5.76 3.96 8.14
N SER A 52 6.33 2.83 8.57
CA SER A 52 7.73 2.49 8.27
C SER A 52 7.97 2.33 6.76
N TYR A 53 7.06 1.66 6.06
CA TYR A 53 7.06 1.48 4.61
C TYR A 53 7.06 2.82 3.87
N GLY A 54 6.17 3.75 4.27
CA GLY A 54 6.08 5.08 3.67
C GLY A 54 7.36 5.89 3.86
N LEU A 55 8.02 5.77 5.02
CA LEU A 55 9.32 6.41 5.26
C LEU A 55 10.42 5.84 4.34
N VAL A 56 10.44 4.52 4.13
CA VAL A 56 11.39 3.88 3.20
C VAL A 56 11.15 4.35 1.76
N GLN A 57 9.89 4.44 1.33
CA GLN A 57 9.56 4.96 0.00
C GLN A 57 9.90 6.45 -0.14
N ALA A 58 9.67 7.26 0.88
CA ALA A 58 10.06 8.67 0.89
C ALA A 58 11.58 8.83 0.76
N ALA A 59 12.36 8.00 1.46
CA ALA A 59 13.81 7.97 1.34
C ALA A 59 14.26 7.56 -0.07
N ALA A 60 13.65 6.53 -0.67
CA ALA A 60 13.94 6.10 -2.04
C ALA A 60 13.64 7.20 -3.07
N LEU A 61 12.51 7.91 -2.93
CA LEU A 61 12.18 9.07 -3.75
C LEU A 61 13.19 10.22 -3.54
N GLY A 62 13.60 10.46 -2.29
CA GLY A 62 14.64 11.44 -1.96
C GLY A 62 15.98 11.16 -2.65
N LEU A 63 16.38 9.89 -2.73
CA LEU A 63 17.58 9.48 -3.49
C LEU A 63 17.43 9.76 -4.99
N VAL A 64 16.27 9.49 -5.58
CA VAL A 64 16.02 9.81 -6.99
C VAL A 64 16.02 11.32 -7.24
N CYS A 65 15.56 12.14 -6.28
CA CYS A 65 15.61 13.59 -6.37
C CYS A 65 17.03 14.17 -6.51
N LEU A 66 18.08 13.40 -6.15
CA LEU A 66 19.47 13.82 -6.34
C LEU A 66 19.88 13.89 -7.82
N VAL A 67 19.20 13.13 -8.70
CA VAL A 67 19.55 13.00 -10.12
C VAL A 67 18.40 13.34 -11.07
N ALA A 68 17.16 13.37 -10.58
CA ALA A 68 15.98 13.68 -11.38
C ALA A 68 15.00 14.53 -10.55
N PRO A 69 14.65 15.75 -11.00
CA PRO A 69 13.74 16.61 -10.25
C PRO A 69 12.34 15.99 -10.22
N LEU A 70 11.82 15.73 -9.01
CA LEU A 70 10.44 15.34 -8.78
C LEU A 70 9.66 16.52 -8.22
N ARG A 71 8.43 16.71 -8.72
CA ARG A 71 7.54 17.76 -8.22
C ARG A 71 7.05 17.37 -6.84
N TRP A 72 7.11 18.29 -5.88
CA TRP A 72 6.67 18.04 -4.50
C TRP A 72 5.21 17.52 -4.44
N GLY A 73 4.29 18.16 -5.17
CA GLY A 73 2.90 17.69 -5.24
C GLY A 73 2.76 16.26 -5.81
N GLY A 74 3.62 15.89 -6.77
CA GLY A 74 3.67 14.55 -7.31
C GLY A 74 4.23 13.53 -6.31
N VAL A 75 5.25 13.89 -5.53
CA VAL A 75 5.81 13.05 -4.45
C VAL A 75 4.74 12.76 -3.39
N VAL A 76 4.04 13.80 -2.94
CA VAL A 76 2.94 13.67 -1.97
C VAL A 76 1.83 12.77 -2.51
N ALA A 77 1.43 12.96 -3.77
CA ALA A 77 0.42 12.14 -4.42
C ALA A 77 0.84 10.66 -4.53
N ALA A 78 2.08 10.39 -4.94
CA ALA A 78 2.62 9.02 -5.01
C ALA A 78 2.60 8.34 -3.64
N LEU A 79 3.11 9.01 -2.60
CA LEU A 79 3.15 8.45 -1.25
C LEU A 79 1.74 8.22 -0.71
N ALA A 80 0.79 9.13 -0.96
CA ALA A 80 -0.59 8.97 -0.51
C ALA A 80 -1.28 7.77 -1.17
N VAL A 81 -1.17 7.64 -2.50
CA VAL A 81 -1.74 6.50 -3.24
C VAL A 81 -1.09 5.20 -2.80
N SER A 82 0.25 5.17 -2.74
CA SER A 82 1.01 3.99 -2.33
C SER A 82 0.62 3.54 -0.92
N THR A 83 0.74 4.40 0.09
CA THR A 83 0.44 4.03 1.48
C THR A 83 -1.02 3.68 1.71
N GLY A 84 -1.96 4.39 1.06
CA GLY A 84 -3.39 4.11 1.17
C GLY A 84 -3.78 2.75 0.57
N THR A 85 -3.30 2.46 -0.64
CA THR A 85 -3.54 1.15 -1.28
C THR A 85 -2.84 0.02 -0.55
N HIS A 86 -1.60 0.24 -0.09
CA HIS A 86 -0.83 -0.71 0.71
C HIS A 86 -1.58 -1.11 1.98
N ALA A 87 -2.11 -0.13 2.71
CA ALA A 87 -2.88 -0.36 3.93
C ALA A 87 -4.12 -1.25 3.70
N VAL A 88 -4.78 -1.11 2.55
CA VAL A 88 -5.95 -1.93 2.19
C VAL A 88 -5.56 -3.33 1.72
N ILE A 89 -4.54 -3.46 0.88
CA ILE A 89 -4.08 -4.77 0.39
C ILE A 89 -3.56 -5.60 1.57
N ASP A 90 -2.84 -4.97 2.51
CA ASP A 90 -2.28 -5.60 3.71
C ASP A 90 -3.32 -6.14 4.69
N ARG A 91 -4.59 -5.76 4.52
CA ARG A 91 -5.71 -6.40 5.22
C ARG A 91 -5.95 -7.84 4.75
N ARG A 92 -5.33 -8.23 3.63
CA ARG A 92 -5.32 -9.57 3.02
C ARG A 92 -6.67 -10.11 2.57
N TRP A 93 -7.80 -9.49 2.93
CA TRP A 93 -9.10 -9.88 2.39
C TRP A 93 -9.19 -9.69 0.86
N PRO A 94 -8.57 -8.66 0.22
CA PRO A 94 -8.61 -8.56 -1.24
C PRO A 94 -7.85 -9.72 -1.90
N VAL A 95 -6.67 -10.06 -1.35
CA VAL A 95 -5.86 -11.20 -1.79
C VAL A 95 -6.64 -12.51 -1.64
N ARG A 96 -7.28 -12.74 -0.48
CA ARG A 96 -8.12 -13.93 -0.25
C ARG A 96 -9.32 -14.01 -1.21
N LEU A 97 -9.91 -12.88 -1.58
CA LEU A 97 -11.01 -12.84 -2.55
C LEU A 97 -10.52 -13.29 -3.93
N ILE A 98 -9.38 -12.77 -4.38
CA ILE A 98 -8.79 -13.13 -5.68
C ILE A 98 -8.38 -14.60 -5.70
N ILE A 99 -7.76 -15.12 -4.64
CA ILE A 99 -7.40 -16.54 -4.53
C ILE A 99 -8.63 -17.43 -4.69
N ARG A 100 -9.73 -17.08 -3.98
CA ARG A 100 -10.99 -17.82 -4.08
C ARG A 100 -11.60 -17.75 -5.48
N ALA A 101 -11.63 -16.56 -6.07
CA ALA A 101 -12.18 -16.35 -7.41
C ALA A 101 -11.39 -17.10 -8.50
N LYS A 102 -10.07 -17.22 -8.33
CA LYS A 102 -9.19 -17.94 -9.27
C LYS A 102 -9.11 -19.45 -9.01
N GLY A 103 -9.67 -19.96 -7.91
CA GLY A 103 -9.57 -21.37 -7.56
C GLY A 103 -8.13 -21.82 -7.25
N CYS A 104 -7.27 -20.94 -6.75
CA CYS A 104 -5.86 -21.23 -6.49
C CYS A 104 -5.54 -21.33 -5.00
N GLN A 105 -6.47 -21.86 -4.20
CA GLN A 105 -6.32 -22.05 -2.76
C GLN A 105 -5.19 -23.02 -2.40
N ASP A 106 -4.99 -24.05 -3.23
CA ASP A 106 -4.00 -25.11 -3.00
C ASP A 106 -2.60 -24.76 -3.51
N TRP A 107 -2.42 -23.57 -4.10
CA TRP A 107 -1.12 -23.10 -4.57
C TRP A 107 -0.40 -22.36 -3.42
N PRO A 108 0.68 -22.94 -2.83
CA PRO A 108 1.28 -22.40 -1.60
C PRO A 108 1.82 -20.98 -1.75
N GLU A 109 2.32 -20.62 -2.93
CA GLU A 109 2.90 -19.30 -3.20
C GLU A 109 1.84 -18.23 -3.56
N ALA A 110 0.59 -18.63 -3.83
CA ALA A 110 -0.46 -17.71 -4.29
C ALA A 110 -0.68 -16.50 -3.35
N PRO A 111 -0.74 -16.65 -2.01
CA PRO A 111 -0.90 -15.52 -1.11
C PRO A 111 0.19 -14.46 -1.29
N TYR A 112 1.45 -14.88 -1.40
CA TYR A 112 2.58 -13.97 -1.57
C TYR A 112 2.59 -13.34 -2.96
N LEU A 113 2.47 -14.13 -4.02
CA LEU A 113 2.58 -13.63 -5.39
C LEU A 113 1.42 -12.70 -5.77
N ILE A 114 0.20 -12.98 -5.32
CA ILE A 114 -0.95 -12.11 -5.57
C ILE A 114 -0.83 -10.81 -4.77
N ASP A 115 -0.45 -10.89 -3.50
CA ASP A 115 -0.19 -9.71 -2.65
C ASP A 115 0.83 -8.76 -3.30
N GLN A 116 2.01 -9.29 -3.64
CA GLN A 116 3.09 -8.49 -4.24
C GLN A 116 2.73 -7.96 -5.63
N SER A 117 1.96 -8.71 -6.43
CA SER A 117 1.49 -8.25 -7.74
C SER A 117 0.48 -7.11 -7.63
N LEU A 118 -0.42 -7.16 -6.63
CA LEU A 118 -1.37 -6.08 -6.37
C LEU A 118 -0.65 -4.81 -5.95
N HIS A 119 0.33 -4.92 -5.05
CA HIS A 119 1.16 -3.79 -4.65
C HIS A 119 1.90 -3.20 -5.84
N ALA A 120 2.58 -4.02 -6.66
CA ALA A 120 3.26 -3.53 -7.86
C ALA A 120 2.31 -2.79 -8.83
N GLY A 121 1.09 -3.30 -9.02
CA GLY A 121 0.05 -2.61 -9.79
C GLY A 121 -0.34 -1.26 -9.16
N ALA A 122 -0.48 -1.20 -7.83
CA ALA A 122 -0.77 0.04 -7.12
C ALA A 122 0.39 1.06 -7.19
N LEU A 123 1.65 0.60 -7.21
CA LEU A 123 2.80 1.47 -7.41
C LEU A 123 2.81 2.12 -8.80
N LEU A 124 2.35 1.40 -9.83
CA LEU A 124 2.15 1.99 -11.16
C LEU A 124 1.11 3.10 -11.10
N VAL A 125 -0.02 2.88 -10.43
CA VAL A 125 -1.06 3.92 -10.24
C VAL A 125 -0.49 5.12 -9.48
N ALA A 126 0.28 4.90 -8.42
CA ALA A 126 0.94 5.96 -7.66
C ALA A 126 1.91 6.78 -8.53
N ALA A 127 2.69 6.12 -9.37
CA ALA A 127 3.62 6.79 -10.29
C ALA A 127 2.91 7.62 -11.38
N VAL A 128 1.78 7.12 -11.91
CA VAL A 128 0.92 7.87 -12.84
C VAL A 128 0.28 9.07 -12.15
N ALA A 129 -0.26 8.88 -10.94
CA ALA A 129 -0.84 9.97 -10.15
C ALA A 129 0.18 11.07 -9.86
N ALA A 130 1.42 10.69 -9.51
CA ALA A 130 2.50 11.64 -9.31
C ALA A 130 2.75 12.51 -10.55
N ALA A 131 2.75 11.90 -11.74
CA ALA A 131 2.94 12.63 -13.00
C ALA A 131 1.74 13.51 -13.38
N ALA A 132 0.52 13.10 -13.03
CA ALA A 132 -0.71 13.83 -13.33
C ALA A 132 -0.97 15.02 -12.39
N VAL A 133 -0.41 15.01 -11.17
CA VAL A 133 -0.62 16.09 -10.19
C VAL A 133 0.21 17.32 -10.56
N THR A 134 -0.49 18.40 -10.88
CA THR A 134 0.09 19.66 -11.33
C THR A 134 0.03 20.79 -10.30
N GLY A 135 -0.68 20.62 -9.18
CA GLY A 135 -0.84 21.67 -8.18
C GLY A 135 -1.34 21.15 -6.82
N PRO A 136 -1.44 22.02 -5.81
CA PRO A 136 -1.79 21.63 -4.44
C PRO A 136 -3.22 21.10 -4.32
N VAL A 137 -4.16 21.61 -5.10
CA VAL A 137 -5.56 21.15 -5.11
C VAL A 137 -5.67 19.71 -5.60
N THR A 138 -4.98 19.38 -6.70
CA THR A 138 -5.00 18.00 -7.25
C THR A 138 -4.23 17.04 -6.34
N ALA A 139 -3.16 17.49 -5.67
CA ALA A 139 -2.48 16.71 -4.64
C ALA A 139 -3.41 16.41 -3.44
N ALA A 140 -4.14 17.42 -2.95
CA ALA A 140 -5.08 17.26 -1.83
C ALA A 140 -6.25 16.32 -2.18
N ALA A 141 -6.77 16.40 -3.40
CA ALA A 141 -7.83 15.50 -3.87
C ALA A 141 -7.35 14.03 -3.91
N VAL A 142 -6.12 13.78 -4.37
CA VAL A 142 -5.52 12.43 -4.35
C VAL A 142 -5.33 11.93 -2.92
N ALA A 143 -4.83 12.78 -2.02
CA ALA A 143 -4.66 12.43 -0.61
C ALA A 143 -6.01 12.12 0.07
N ALA A 144 -7.05 12.92 -0.18
CA ALA A 144 -8.39 12.67 0.32
C ALA A 144 -8.96 11.34 -0.22
N GLY A 145 -8.71 11.02 -1.49
CA GLY A 145 -9.07 9.73 -2.08
C GLY A 145 -8.40 8.54 -1.38
N ALA A 146 -7.11 8.66 -1.06
CA ALA A 146 -6.39 7.62 -0.31
C ALA A 146 -6.95 7.43 1.11
N VAL A 147 -7.29 8.52 1.81
CA VAL A 147 -7.96 8.46 3.12
C VAL A 147 -9.35 7.82 2.98
N GLY A 148 -10.11 8.19 1.95
CA GLY A 148 -11.42 7.61 1.66
C GLY A 148 -11.35 6.11 1.39
N LEU A 149 -10.31 5.65 0.68
CA LEU A 149 -10.05 4.23 0.43
C LEU A 149 -9.83 3.44 1.73
N VAL A 150 -9.03 3.99 2.66
CA VAL A 150 -8.83 3.40 3.99
C VAL A 150 -10.12 3.39 4.81
N GLY A 151 -10.88 4.49 4.78
CA GLY A 151 -12.19 4.59 5.42
C GLY A 151 -13.20 3.56 4.89
N ALA A 152 -13.22 3.34 3.58
CA ALA A 152 -14.03 2.31 2.94
C ALA A 152 -13.61 0.90 3.37
N ALA A 153 -12.30 0.63 3.47
CA ALA A 153 -11.79 -0.65 3.96
C ALA A 153 -12.18 -0.91 5.43
N LEU A 154 -12.11 0.12 6.30
CA LEU A 154 -12.59 0.04 7.68
C LEU A 154 -14.09 -0.27 7.75
N ALA A 155 -14.89 0.32 6.87
CA ALA A 155 -16.32 0.06 6.77
C ALA A 155 -16.61 -1.36 6.26
N VAL A 156 -15.87 -1.82 5.24
CA VAL A 156 -15.95 -3.20 4.74
C VAL A 156 -15.59 -4.18 5.84
N GLU A 157 -14.56 -3.94 6.64
CA GLU A 157 -14.21 -4.87 7.73
C GLU A 157 -15.20 -4.83 8.90
N ARG A 158 -15.87 -3.69 9.12
CA ARG A 158 -16.91 -3.57 10.15
C ARG A 158 -18.16 -4.41 9.83
N TRP A 159 -18.49 -4.55 8.55
CA TRP A 159 -19.72 -5.19 8.07
C TRP A 159 -19.48 -6.39 7.14
N GLY A 160 -18.22 -6.75 6.95
CA GLY A 160 -17.77 -7.78 6.02
C GLY A 160 -18.08 -9.18 6.54
N PRO A 161 -18.03 -10.18 5.64
CA PRO A 161 -18.59 -11.51 5.85
C PRO A 161 -17.96 -12.29 7.01
#